data_AF-A0A606SSG0-F1
#
_entry.id   AF-A0A606SSG0-F1
#
_cell.length_a   1.000
_cell.length_b   1.000
_cell.length_c   1.000
_cell.angle_alpha   90.00
_cell.angle_beta   90.00
_cell.angle_gamma   90.00
#
_symmetry.space_group_name_H-M   'P 1'
#
loop_
_entity.id
_entity.type
_entity.pdbx_description
1 polymer ?
#
loop_
_entity_poly.entity_id
_entity_poly.type
_entity_poly.pdbx_seq_one_letter_code
_entity_poly.pdbx_strand_id
1 'polypeptide(L)' 'MDENLGALSLTLSPQELTAIEAVFPHDAAAGPRYWPEIMSTLNR' A
#
# COMPACT_ATOMS: atom_id res chain seq x y z
N MET A 1 -15.44 -0.87 7.76
CA MET A 1 -15.22 -1.94 6.77
C MET A 1 -16.07 -1.75 5.53
N ASP A 2 -17.27 -1.15 5.65
CA ASP A 2 -18.16 -0.89 4.51
C ASP A 2 -17.54 -0.03 3.42
N GLU A 3 -16.66 0.92 3.78
CA GLU A 3 -15.95 1.77 2.83
C GLU A 3 -15.07 0.98 1.85
N ASN A 4 -14.38 -0.06 2.32
CA ASN A 4 -13.53 -0.91 1.46
C ASN A 4 -14.37 -1.76 0.49
N LEU A 5 -15.60 -2.13 0.89
CA LEU A 5 -16.50 -2.90 0.03
C LEU A 5 -16.96 -2.09 -1.18
N GLY A 6 -17.03 -0.76 -1.08
CA GLY A 6 -17.36 0.13 -2.19
C GLY A 6 -16.39 0.05 -3.36
N ALA A 7 -15.13 -0.34 -3.13
CA ALA A 7 -14.13 -0.51 -4.19
C ALA A 7 -14.50 -1.61 -5.20
N LEU A 8 -15.34 -2.59 -4.82
CA LEU A 8 -15.75 -3.68 -5.70
C LEU A 8 -16.60 -3.22 -6.89
N SER A 9 -17.26 -2.07 -6.78
CA SER A 9 -18.10 -1.51 -7.84
C SER A 9 -17.35 -0.51 -8.72
N LEU A 10 -16.07 -0.25 -8.43
CA LEU A 10 -15.26 0.71 -9.15
C LEU A 10 -14.70 0.07 -10.44
N THR A 11 -14.82 0.76 -11.56
CA THR A 11 -14.07 0.44 -12.78
C THR A 11 -13.22 1.65 -13.13
N LEU A 12 -11.91 1.45 -13.22
CA LEU A 12 -10.96 2.50 -13.59
C LEU A 12 -10.61 2.42 -15.07
N SER A 13 -10.57 3.57 -15.72
CA SER A 13 -10.05 3.69 -17.07
C SER A 13 -8.53 3.49 -17.10
N PRO A 14 -7.96 3.15 -18.27
CA PRO A 14 -6.50 3.07 -18.43
C PRO A 14 -5.76 4.36 -18.05
N GLN A 15 -6.37 5.53 -18.29
CA GLN A 15 -5.81 6.83 -17.96
C GLN A 15 -5.75 7.04 -16.44
N GLU A 16 -6.81 6.66 -15.72
CA GLU A 16 -6.85 6.75 -14.25
C GLU A 16 -5.82 5.82 -13.61
N LEU A 17 -5.69 4.58 -14.12
CA LEU A 17 -4.64 3.66 -13.67
C LEU A 17 -3.24 4.24 -13.88
N THR A 18 -2.98 4.82 -15.05
CA THR A 18 -1.69 5.45 -15.36
C THR A 18 -1.40 6.63 -14.41
N ALA A 19 -2.42 7.43 -14.09
CA ALA A 19 -2.27 8.54 -13.16
C ALA A 19 -1.95 8.06 -11.74
N ILE A 20 -2.55 6.96 -11.28
CA ILE A 20 -2.29 6.36 -9.97
C ILE A 20 -0.84 5.85 -9.86
N GLU A 21 -0.37 5.12 -10.87
CA GLU A 21 1.00 4.60 -10.92
C GLU A 21 2.06 5.71 -10.89
N ALA A 22 1.72 6.92 -11.37
CA ALA A 22 2.62 8.05 -11.37
C ALA A 22 2.75 8.77 -10.01
N VAL A 23 1.89 8.46 -9.02
CA VAL A 23 1.87 9.17 -7.72
C VAL A 23 3.07 8.80 -6.85
N PHE A 24 3.47 7.53 -6.84
CA PHE A 24 4.55 7.04 -5.99
C PHE A 24 5.59 6.24 -6.78
N PRO A 25 6.89 6.34 -6.44
CA PRO A 25 7.89 5.42 -6.94
C PRO A 25 7.54 3.97 -6.58
N HIS A 26 7.88 3.03 -7.48
CA HIS A 26 7.56 1.61 -7.33
C HIS A 26 8.18 0.97 -6.07
N ASP A 27 9.25 1.55 -5.53
CA ASP A 27 10.00 1.07 -4.36
C ASP A 27 9.73 1.89 -3.08
N ALA A 28 8.72 2.77 -3.08
CA ALA A 28 8.38 3.61 -1.93
C ALA A 28 8.11 2.82 -0.63
N ALA A 29 7.71 1.55 -0.75
CA ALA A 29 7.47 0.64 0.37
C ALA A 29 8.44 -0.56 0.42
N ALA A 30 9.56 -0.53 -0.31
CA ALA A 30 10.52 -1.65 -0.39
C ALA A 30 11.35 -1.89 0.89
N GLY A 31 11.01 -1.21 1.99
CA GLY A 31 11.71 -1.30 3.27
C GLY A 31 11.29 -2.47 4.16
N PRO A 32 11.98 -2.67 5.30
CA PRO A 32 11.64 -3.70 6.26
C PRO A 32 10.24 -3.45 6.85
N ARG A 33 9.44 -4.53 6.97
CA ARG A 33 8.08 -4.48 7.53
C ARG A 33 8.02 -3.93 8.95
N TYR A 34 9.06 -4.21 9.74
CA TYR A 34 9.21 -3.71 11.11
C TYR A 34 10.63 -3.19 11.30
N TRP A 35 10.77 -2.11 12.04
CA TRP A 35 12.09 -1.59 12.39
C TRP A 35 12.89 -2.60 13.22
N PRO A 36 14.19 -2.79 12.93
CA PRO A 36 15.05 -3.73 13.64
C PRO A 36 15.01 -3.56 15.16
N GLU A 37 14.92 -2.31 15.64
CA GLU A 37 14.86 -1.94 17.05
C GLU A 37 13.60 -2.51 17.72
N ILE A 38 12.46 -2.50 17.03
CA ILE A 38 11.18 -3.04 17.53
C ILE A 38 11.20 -4.57 17.52
N MET A 39 11.85 -5.21 16.54
CA MET A 39 11.96 -6.67 16.52
C MET A 39 12.83 -7.22 17.65
N SER A 40 13.79 -6.42 18.16
CA SER A 40 14.62 -6.79 19.32
C SER A 40 13.87 -6.92 20.65
N THR A 41 12.59 -6.52 20.69
CA THR A 41 11.75 -6.59 21.89
C THR A 41 10.78 -7.79 21.90
N LEU A 42 10.72 -8.58 20.82
CA LEU A 42 9.82 -9.72 20.71
C LEU A 42 10.33 -10.92 21.52
N ASN A 43 9.43 -11.61 22.26
CA ASN A 43 9.71 -12.79 23.08
C ASN A 43 10.77 -12.59 24.18
N ARG A 44 10.84 -11.37 24.72
CA ARG A 44 11.55 -11.10 25.97
C ARG A 44 10.73 -11.55 27.18
#